data_AF-A0A961ICR2-F1
#
_entry.id   AF-A0A961ICR2-F1
#
_cell.length_a   1.000
_cell.length_b   1.000
_cell.length_c   1.000
_cell.angle_alpha   90.00
_cell.angle_beta   90.00
_cell.angle_gamma   90.00
#
_symmetry.space_group_name_H-M   'P 1'
#
loop_
_entity.id
_entity.type
_entity.pdbx_description
1 polymer ?
#
loop_
_entity_poly.entity_id
_entity_poly.type
_entity_poly.pdbx_seq_one_letter_code
_entity_poly.pdbx_strand_id
1 'polypeptide(L)' 'MKVKSFVLGSAAAILAVTGAQAADLPIAEPVEYVRICDTYGTGFFYIPGTETCLRIGGRVRAELRYSEPEFV' A
#
# COMPACT_ATOMS: atom_id res chain seq x y z
N MET A 1 -60.57 12.08 7.62
CA MET A 1 -59.44 12.40 6.72
C MET A 1 -58.10 12.49 7.49
N LYS A 2 -57.68 11.46 8.24
CA LYS A 2 -56.43 11.54 9.04
C LYS A 2 -55.40 10.45 8.72
N VAL A 3 -55.80 9.34 8.10
CA VAL A 3 -54.89 8.23 7.76
C VAL A 3 -54.07 8.51 6.49
N LYS A 4 -54.67 9.19 5.50
CA LYS A 4 -54.00 9.56 4.22
C LYS A 4 -52.78 10.47 4.43
N SER A 5 -52.84 11.37 5.41
CA SER A 5 -51.74 12.29 5.75
C SER A 5 -50.56 11.56 6.40
N PHE A 6 -50.84 10.50 7.17
CA PHE A 6 -49.79 9.75 7.86
C PHE A 6 -49.01 8.87 6.87
N VAL A 7 -49.71 8.23 5.94
CA VAL A 7 -49.08 7.41 4.88
C VAL A 7 -48.21 8.27 3.95
N LEU A 8 -48.68 9.47 3.56
CA LEU A 8 -47.89 10.39 2.75
C LEU A 8 -46.64 10.90 3.49
N GLY A 9 -46.75 11.19 4.79
CA GLY A 9 -45.62 11.62 5.60
C GLY A 9 -44.54 10.54 5.75
N SER A 10 -44.95 9.27 5.90
CA SER A 10 -44.01 8.15 6.06
C SER A 10 -43.25 7.81 4.77
N ALA A 11 -43.91 7.93 3.61
CA ALA A 11 -43.27 7.68 2.31
C ALA A 11 -42.19 8.73 1.97
N ALA A 12 -42.37 9.99 2.40
CA ALA A 12 -41.38 11.05 2.18
C ALA A 12 -40.09 10.84 2.99
N ALA A 13 -40.17 10.25 4.18
CA ALA A 13 -39.00 9.98 5.02
C ALA A 13 -38.09 8.88 4.44
N ILE A 14 -38.67 7.90 3.73
CA ILE A 14 -37.92 6.79 3.12
C ILE A 14 -37.14 7.27 1.89
N LEU A 15 -37.68 8.22 1.14
CA LEU A 15 -37.00 8.81 -0.04
C LEU A 15 -35.85 9.76 0.33
N ALA A 16 -35.83 10.32 1.54
CA ALA A 16 -34.74 11.17 2.02
C ALA A 16 -33.46 10.39 2.41
N VAL A 17 -33.55 9.05 2.53
CA VAL A 17 -32.45 8.18 3.00
C VAL A 17 -31.84 7.32 1.87
N THR A 18 -32.30 7.47 0.63
CA THR A 18 -31.65 6.81 -0.52
C THR A 18 -30.46 7.62 -1.02
N GLY A 19 -29.43 7.74 -0.17
CA GLY A 19 -28.09 8.15 -0.56
C GLY A 19 -27.15 7.03 -0.17
N ALA A 20 -26.94 6.06 -1.06
CA ALA A 20 -25.83 5.14 -0.92
C ALA A 20 -24.55 6.00 -1.00
N GLN A 21 -24.03 6.39 0.16
CA GLN A 21 -22.69 6.96 0.24
C GLN A 21 -21.74 5.78 0.06
N ALA A 22 -21.30 5.58 -1.18
CA ALA A 22 -20.10 4.80 -1.41
C ALA A 22 -18.99 5.52 -0.66
N ALA A 23 -18.56 4.95 0.47
CA ALA A 23 -17.30 5.33 1.04
C ALA A 23 -16.24 4.81 0.07
N ASP A 24 -15.62 5.73 -0.67
CA ASP A 24 -14.43 5.40 -1.45
C ASP A 24 -13.42 4.79 -0.47
N LEU A 25 -13.17 3.48 -0.64
CA LEU A 25 -12.07 2.83 0.03
C LEU A 25 -10.82 3.61 -0.36
N PRO A 26 -9.95 4.01 0.59
CA PRO A 26 -8.69 4.61 0.22
C PRO A 26 -7.93 3.56 -0.57
N ILE A 27 -7.88 3.77 -1.89
CA ILE A 27 -6.98 3.05 -2.78
C ILE A 27 -5.60 3.45 -2.27
N ALA A 28 -4.91 2.51 -1.63
CA ALA A 28 -3.52 2.70 -1.27
C ALA A 28 -2.77 3.00 -2.56
N GLU A 29 -2.38 4.26 -2.73
CA GLU A 29 -1.63 4.71 -3.89
C GLU A 29 -0.36 3.84 -3.98
N PRO A 30 0.02 3.35 -5.17
CA PRO A 30 1.23 2.58 -5.32
C PRO A 30 2.40 3.43 -4.87
N VAL A 31 2.87 3.19 -3.65
CA VAL A 31 3.99 3.91 -3.07
C VAL A 31 5.21 3.49 -3.86
N GLU A 32 5.75 4.40 -4.65
CA GLU A 32 6.97 4.16 -5.40
C GLU A 32 8.14 4.25 -4.42
N TYR A 33 8.40 3.12 -3.75
CA TYR A 33 9.34 3.04 -2.62
C TYR A 33 10.79 3.35 -2.99
N VAL A 34 11.15 3.30 -4.28
CA VAL A 34 12.54 3.40 -4.71
C VAL A 34 12.65 4.51 -5.75
N ARG A 35 12.88 5.73 -5.26
CA ARG A 35 13.19 6.88 -6.11
C ARG A 35 14.68 6.92 -6.40
N ILE A 36 15.04 7.28 -7.62
CA ILE A 36 16.45 7.52 -8.02
C ILE A 36 16.94 8.80 -7.35
N CYS A 37 18.15 8.77 -6.77
CA CYS A 37 18.80 9.97 -6.26
C CYS A 37 19.77 10.55 -7.29
N ASP A 38 19.34 11.62 -7.95
CA ASP A 38 20.09 12.26 -9.04
C ASP A 38 21.33 13.03 -8.55
N THR A 39 21.39 13.40 -7.26
CA THR A 39 22.50 14.18 -6.66
C THR A 39 23.84 13.46 -6.74
N TYR A 40 23.84 12.14 -6.57
CA TYR A 40 25.07 11.32 -6.54
C TYR A 40 25.25 10.47 -7.81
N GLY A 41 24.28 10.51 -8.73
CA GLY A 41 24.32 9.77 -9.98
C GLY A 41 23.87 8.31 -9.87
N THR A 42 24.22 7.52 -10.88
CA THR A 42 23.68 6.16 -11.08
C THR A 42 23.97 5.23 -9.91
N GLY A 43 22.95 4.48 -9.47
CA GLY A 43 23.07 3.49 -8.40
C GLY A 43 22.85 4.03 -6.98
N PHE A 44 22.44 5.29 -6.85
CA PHE A 44 21.96 5.86 -5.59
C PHE A 44 20.43 5.93 -5.59
N PHE A 45 19.83 5.61 -4.45
CA PHE A 45 18.39 5.57 -4.21
C PHE A 45 18.04 6.38 -2.97
N TYR A 46 16.85 6.99 -2.94
CA TYR A 46 16.36 7.63 -1.73
C TYR A 46 15.84 6.61 -0.72
N ILE A 47 16.11 6.85 0.57
CA ILE A 47 15.47 6.11 1.66
C ILE A 47 14.02 6.59 1.78
N PRO A 48 13.01 5.69 1.74
CA PRO A 48 11.61 6.06 1.90
C PRO A 48 11.37 6.95 3.12
N GLY A 49 10.64 8.05 2.94
CA GLY A 49 10.35 9.01 4.01
C GLY A 49 11.47 10.01 4.30
N THR A 50 12.57 10.02 3.54
CA THR A 50 13.65 11.00 3.70
C THR A 50 14.20 11.50 2.35
N GLU A 51 15.07 12.51 2.40
CA GLU A 51 15.89 12.96 1.26
C GLU A 51 17.32 12.40 1.31
N THR A 52 17.55 11.40 2.17
CA THR A 52 18.85 10.77 2.31
C THR A 52 19.10 9.77 1.18
N CYS A 53 20.26 9.90 0.52
CA CYS A 53 20.67 9.00 -0.56
C CYS A 53 21.50 7.83 -0.03
N LEU A 54 21.17 6.62 -0.51
CA LEU A 54 21.78 5.33 -0.16
C LEU A 54 22.24 4.63 -1.45
N ARG A 55 23.42 3.97 -1.41
CA ARG A 55 23.87 3.06 -2.47
C ARG A 55 23.90 1.63 -1.95
N ILE A 56 23.18 0.73 -2.63
CA ILE A 56 23.13 -0.69 -2.26
C ILE A 56 24.26 -1.41 -2.99
N GLY A 57 25.15 -2.07 -2.24
CA GLY A 57 26.25 -2.86 -2.78
C GLY A 57 26.87 -3.77 -1.73
N GLY A 58 27.48 -4.87 -2.17
CA GLY A 58 28.09 -5.85 -1.29
C GLY A 58 28.85 -6.94 -2.04
N ARG A 59 29.47 -7.87 -1.30
CA ARG A 59 30.14 -9.06 -1.83
C ARG A 59 29.31 -10.29 -1.47
N VAL A 60 29.00 -11.12 -2.45
CA VAL A 60 28.45 -12.47 -2.21
C VAL A 60 29.61 -13.45 -2.01
N ARG A 61 29.59 -14.20 -0.91
CA ARG A 61 30.56 -15.28 -0.63
C ARG A 61 29.79 -16.56 -0.30
N ALA A 62 30.08 -17.62 -1.03
CA ALA A 62 29.61 -18.96 -0.73
C ALA A 62 30.82 -19.83 -0.35
N GLU A 63 30.66 -20.65 0.70
CA GLU A 63 31.68 -21.59 1.15
C GLU A 63 31.05 -22.97 1.26
N LEU A 64 31.60 -23.93 0.52
CA LEU A 64 31.20 -25.33 0.58
C LEU A 64 32.36 -26.12 1.17
N ARG A 65 32.09 -26.83 2.26
CA ARG A 65 33.04 -27.76 2.88
C ARG A 65 32.50 -29.17 2.67
N TYR A 66 33.23 -29.97 1.92
CA TYR A 66 32.99 -31.41 1.82
C TYR A 66 34.07 -32.11 2.63
N SER A 67 33.66 -32.91 3.61
CA SER A 67 34.54 -33.86 4.30
C SER A 67 34.27 -35.23 3.70
N GLU A 68 35.28 -35.86 3.09
CA GLU A 68 35.19 -37.28 2.73
C GLU A 68 34.93 -38.09 4.02
N PRO A 69 33.97 -39.03 4.01
CA PRO A 69 33.89 -40.03 5.06
C PRO A 69 35.16 -40.90 4.98
N GLU A 70 35.97 -40.84 6.04
CA GLU A 70 37.14 -41.69 6.21
C GLU A 70 36.65 -43.12 6.48
N PHE A 71 36.63 -43.96 5.43
CA PHE A 71 36.39 -45.39 5.57
C PHE A 71 37.74 -46.08 5.82
N VAL A 72 38.19 -46.08 7.07
CA VAL A 72 39.27 -46.95 7.56
C VAL A 72 38.83 -47.62 8.86
#